data_AF-A0A7H9AT20-F1
#
_entry.id   AF-A0A7H9AT20-F1
#
_cell.length_a   1.000
_cell.length_b   1.000
_cell.length_c   1.000
_cell.angle_alpha   90.00
_cell.angle_beta   90.00
_cell.angle_gamma   90.00
#
_symmetry.space_group_name_H-M   'P 1'
#
loop_
_entity.id
_entity.type
_entity.pdbx_description
1 polymer ?
#
loop_
_entity_poly.entity_id
_entity_poly.type
_entity_poly.pdbx_seq_one_letter_code
_entity_poly.pdbx_strand_id
1 'polypeptide(L)' 'MLSNLGRELQVIELAQDLIDQKIDSSYLNFLLGRSYFYEKERDKALKYLERALEMDRENIEAENLLDKLKS' A
#
# COMPACT_ATOMS: atom_id res chain seq x y z
N MET A 1 -7.68 -13.84 18.11
CA MET A 1 -8.15 -13.12 16.91
C MET A 1 -7.10 -12.09 16.54
N LEU A 2 -6.24 -12.36 15.56
CA LEU A 2 -5.40 -11.33 14.98
C LEU A 2 -6.33 -10.40 14.20
N SER A 3 -6.65 -9.26 14.79
CA SER A 3 -7.32 -8.15 14.10
C SER A 3 -6.59 -7.88 12.79
N ASN A 4 -7.30 -7.35 11.77
CA ASN A 4 -6.66 -6.93 10.52
C ASN A 4 -5.41 -6.06 10.80
N LEU A 5 -5.45 -5.24 11.85
CA LEU A 5 -4.35 -4.39 12.35
C LEU A 5 -3.00 -5.13 12.51
N GLY A 6 -2.98 -6.35 13.06
CA GLY A 6 -1.72 -7.08 13.23
C GLY A 6 -1.14 -7.59 11.92
N ARG A 7 -1.99 -7.84 10.90
CA ARG A 7 -1.54 -8.34 9.59
C ARG A 7 -1.00 -7.21 8.71
N GLU A 8 -1.59 -6.03 8.77
CA GLU A 8 -1.14 -4.91 7.93
C GLU A 8 0.24 -4.41 8.35
N LEU A 9 0.55 -4.38 9.65
CA LEU A 9 1.91 -4.05 10.13
C LEU A 9 2.96 -5.04 9.62
N GLN A 10 2.65 -6.34 9.61
CA GLN A 10 3.55 -7.36 9.07
C GLN A 10 3.77 -7.20 7.56
N VAL A 11 2.70 -6.87 6.81
CA VAL A 11 2.80 -6.59 5.37
C VAL A 11 3.67 -5.37 5.12
N ILE A 12 3.54 -4.32 5.93
CA ILE A 12 4.37 -3.12 5.85
C ILE A 12 5.84 -3.47 6.05
N GLU A 13 6.16 -4.22 7.11
CA GLU A 13 7.53 -4.64 7.42
C GLU A 13 8.16 -5.45 6.28
N LEU A 14 7.45 -6.49 5.81
CA LEU A 14 7.95 -7.36 4.75
C LEU A 14 8.11 -6.62 3.43
N ALA A 15 7.14 -5.78 3.05
CA ALA A 15 7.22 -5.04 1.79
C ALA A 15 8.33 -3.98 1.81
N GLN A 16 8.58 -3.34 2.95
CA GLN A 16 9.68 -2.38 3.08
C GLN A 16 11.05 -3.06 3.02
N ASP A 17 11.22 -4.23 3.66
CA ASP A 17 12.45 -5.03 3.57
C ASP A 17 12.77 -5.44 2.11
N LEU A 18 11.75 -5.85 1.35
CA LEU A 18 11.92 -6.16 -0.07
C LEU A 18 12.35 -4.94 -0.89
N ILE A 19 11.73 -3.78 -0.67
CA ILE A 19 12.11 -2.54 -1.35
C ILE A 19 13.54 -2.11 -0.99
N ASP A 20 13.95 -2.27 0.27
CA ASP A 20 15.31 -1.98 0.73
C ASP A 20 16.34 -2.89 0.02
N GLN A 21 15.95 -4.14 -0.25
CA GLN A 21 16.70 -5.10 -1.09
C GLN A 21 16.59 -4.85 -2.60
N LYS A 22 16.04 -3.69 -3.02
CA LYS A 22 15.82 -3.30 -4.43
C LYS A 22 14.82 -4.16 -5.19
N ILE A 23 13.98 -4.91 -4.48
CA ILE A 23 12.85 -5.63 -5.04
C ILE A 23 11.63 -4.71 -4.92
N ASP A 24 11.29 -4.05 -6.01
CA ASP A 24 10.17 -3.10 -6.08
C ASP A 24 9.22 -3.47 -7.23
N SER A 25 7.92 -3.30 -7.00
CA SER A 25 6.88 -3.60 -8.00
C SER A 25 5.61 -2.80 -7.71
N SER A 26 4.76 -2.63 -8.73
CA SER A 26 3.43 -2.02 -8.52
C SER A 26 2.66 -2.73 -7.40
N TYR A 27 2.69 -4.07 -7.39
CA TYR A 27 1.98 -4.86 -6.39
C TYR A 27 2.51 -4.62 -4.96
N LEU A 28 3.83 -4.53 -4.76
CA LEU A 28 4.40 -4.20 -3.44
C LEU A 28 4.00 -2.80 -2.97
N ASN A 29 4.03 -1.81 -3.86
CA ASN A 29 3.56 -0.45 -3.54
C ASN A 29 2.06 -0.44 -3.23
N PHE A 30 1.24 -1.21 -3.96
CA PHE A 30 -0.18 -1.36 -3.66
C PHE A 30 -0.41 -1.99 -2.28
N LEU A 31 0.31 -3.06 -1.94
CA LEU A 31 0.24 -3.70 -0.63
C LEU A 31 0.58 -2.72 0.50
N LEU A 32 1.67 -1.96 0.36
CA LEU A 32 2.05 -0.91 1.31
C LEU A 32 0.96 0.15 1.43
N GLY A 33 0.48 0.67 0.30
CA GLY A 33 -0.56 1.67 0.25
C GLY A 33 -1.85 1.23 0.95
N ARG A 34 -2.29 -0.01 0.68
CA ARG A 34 -3.47 -0.61 1.33
C ARG A 34 -3.25 -0.82 2.82
N SER A 35 -2.09 -1.33 3.23
CA SER A 35 -1.80 -1.55 4.65
C SER A 35 -1.77 -0.23 5.42
N TYR A 36 -1.12 0.80 4.89
CA TYR A 36 -1.16 2.13 5.49
C TYR A 36 -2.56 2.75 5.50
N PHE A 37 -3.39 2.47 4.50
CA PHE A 37 -4.81 2.89 4.51
C PHE A 37 -5.55 2.29 5.71
N TYR A 38 -5.38 0.99 5.99
CA TYR A 38 -6.03 0.34 7.12
C TYR A 38 -5.46 0.75 8.48
N GLU A 39 -4.16 1.06 8.54
CA GLU A 39 -3.51 1.67 9.71
C GLU A 39 -3.84 3.16 9.89
N LYS A 40 -4.68 3.73 9.01
CA LYS A 40 -5.09 5.15 9.01
C LYS A 40 -3.92 6.14 8.82
N GLU A 41 -2.81 5.66 8.28
CA GLU A 41 -1.63 6.44 7.91
C GLU A 41 -1.82 7.03 6.51
N ARG A 42 -2.73 8.01 6.42
CA ARG A 42 -3.25 8.55 5.15
C ARG A 42 -2.18 9.03 4.18
N ASP A 43 -1.18 9.78 4.64
CA ASP A 43 -0.15 10.36 3.77
C ASP A 43 0.72 9.27 3.14
N LYS A 44 1.05 8.22 3.90
CA LYS A 44 1.79 7.07 3.40
C LYS A 44 0.93 6.26 2.43
N ALA A 45 -0.34 6.04 2.77
CA ALA A 45 -1.28 5.35 1.90
C ALA A 45 -1.36 6.02 0.52
N LEU A 46 -1.55 7.36 0.48
CA LEU A 46 -1.56 8.14 -0.76
C LEU A 46 -0.27 7.91 -1.56
N LYS A 47 0.90 8.12 -0.94
CA LYS A 47 2.20 7.99 -1.60
C LYS A 47 2.38 6.63 -2.28
N TYR A 48 2.10 5.54 -1.58
CA TYR A 48 2.36 4.20 -2.10
C TYR A 48 1.29 3.73 -3.09
N LEU A 49 0.02 4.14 -2.91
CA LEU A 49 -1.03 3.85 -3.90
C LEU A 49 -0.80 4.63 -5.21
N GLU A 50 -0.37 5.90 -5.14
CA GLU A 50 0.00 6.68 -6.33
C GLU A 50 1.20 6.04 -7.04
N ARG A 51 2.22 5.60 -6.28
CA ARG A 51 3.36 4.89 -6.85
C ARG A 51 2.96 3.58 -7.54
N ALA A 52 2.00 2.84 -6.98
CA ALA A 52 1.48 1.63 -7.62
C ALA A 52 0.85 1.94 -8.98
N LEU A 53 0.03 3.00 -9.06
CA LEU A 53 -0.61 3.44 -10.30
C LEU A 53 0.35 4.05 -11.33
N GLU A 54 1.45 4.68 -10.88
CA GLU A 54 2.52 5.12 -11.78
C GLU A 54 3.16 3.94 -12.53
N MET A 55 3.32 2.81 -11.85
CA MET A 55 3.94 1.59 -12.38
C MET A 55 2.95 0.71 -13.15
N ASP A 56 1.71 0.65 -12.69
CA ASP A 56 0.60 -0.09 -13.30
C ASP A 56 -0.69 0.71 -13.18
N ARG A 57 -1.03 1.39 -14.28
CA ARG A 57 -2.20 2.28 -14.36
C ARG A 57 -3.53 1.53 -14.33
N GLU A 58 -3.52 0.21 -14.53
CA GLU A 58 -4.72 -0.62 -14.58
C GLU A 58 -5.05 -1.25 -13.21
N ASN A 59 -4.33 -0.89 -12.14
CA ASN A 59 -4.60 -1.37 -10.80
C ASN A 59 -5.86 -0.72 -10.20
N ILE A 60 -7.01 -1.30 -10.52
CA ILE A 60 -8.34 -0.82 -10.11
C ILE A 60 -8.46 -0.77 -8.58
N GLU A 61 -7.85 -1.71 -7.83
CA GLU A 61 -7.89 -1.66 -6.37
C GLU A 61 -7.13 -0.46 -5.78
N ALA A 62 -5.98 -0.11 -6.36
CA ALA A 62 -5.21 1.05 -5.93
C ALA A 62 -5.98 2.36 -6.18
N GLU A 63 -6.59 2.50 -7.35
CA GLU A 63 -7.45 3.65 -7.70
C GLU A 63 -8.63 3.79 -6.73
N ASN A 64 -9.35 2.70 -6.46
CA ASN A 64 -10.48 2.70 -5.53
C ASN A 64 -10.09 3.14 -4.10
N LEU A 65 -8.90 2.77 -3.63
CA LEU A 65 -8.43 3.19 -2.31
C LEU A 65 -8.00 4.67 -2.30
N LEU A 66 -7.42 5.17 -3.38
CA LEU A 66 -7.11 6.60 -3.52
C LEU A 66 -8.39 7.45 -3.54
N ASP A 67 -9.43 7.01 -4.23
CA ASP A 67 -10.70 7.73 -4.27
C ASP A 67 -11.32 7.83 -2.87
N LYS A 68 -11.29 6.74 -2.09
CA LYS A 68 -11.72 6.73 -0.68
C LYS A 68 -10.89 7.63 0.21
N LEU A 69 -9.61 7.80 -0.10
CA LEU A 69 -8.79 8.76 0.60
C LEU A 69 -9.23 10.18 0.19
N LYS A 70 -9.40 10.47 -1.09
CA LYS A 70 -9.67 11.84 -1.57
C LYS A 70 -11.10 12.34 -1.29
N SER A 71 -12.08 11.45 -1.06
CA SER A 71 -13.44 11.78 -0.62
C SER A 71 -13.49 12.28 0.82
#